data_AF-A0A447JKG8-F1
#
_entry.id   AF-A0A447JKG8-F1
#
_cell.length_a   1.000
_cell.length_b   1.000
_cell.length_c   1.000
_cell.angle_alpha   90.00
_cell.angle_beta   90.00
_cell.angle_gamma   90.00
#
_symmetry.space_group_name_H-M   'P 1'
#
loop_
_entity.id
_entity.type
_entity.pdbx_description
1 polymer ?
#
loop_
_entity_poly.entity_id
_entity_poly.type
_entity_poly.pdbx_seq_one_letter_code
_entity_poly.pdbx_strand_id
1 'polypeptide(L)'
;MQNFDGVYDAKIDLVDNTVLFSAMAEVRPSALLPLAADLSAINASSLTVKAFLDMQDDNLPKLVVCQSLSVMQGVTYEQFEGLFAKVKSRFLW
;
A
#
# COMPACT_ATOMS: atom_id res chain seq x y z
N MET A 1 4.75 -5.92 9.27
CA MET A 1 4.37 -6.60 8.01
C MET A 1 5.52 -7.34 7.35
N GLN A 2 6.77 -7.23 7.84
CA GLN A 2 7.94 -7.89 7.23
C GLN A 2 7.93 -9.43 7.27
N ASN A 3 6.93 -10.03 7.91
CA ASN A 3 6.71 -11.48 7.84
C ASN A 3 6.16 -11.92 6.47
N PHE A 4 5.74 -10.98 5.61
CA PHE A 4 5.30 -11.25 4.23
C PHE A 4 6.46 -11.07 3.27
N ASP A 5 6.73 -12.10 2.46
CA ASP A 5 7.80 -12.07 1.47
C ASP A 5 7.60 -10.92 0.47
N GLY A 6 8.68 -10.19 0.19
CA GLY A 6 8.68 -9.04 -0.71
C GLY A 6 8.32 -7.70 -0.05
N VAL A 7 7.80 -7.69 1.19
CA VAL A 7 7.56 -6.43 1.92
C VAL A 7 8.88 -5.94 2.53
N TYR A 8 9.45 -4.89 1.93
CA TYR A 8 10.64 -4.20 2.42
C TYR A 8 10.32 -3.41 3.69
N ASP A 9 9.26 -2.61 3.65
CA ASP A 9 8.85 -1.77 4.77
C ASP A 9 7.33 -1.57 4.79
N ALA A 10 6.78 -1.29 5.96
CA ALA A 10 5.38 -0.92 6.12
C ALA A 10 5.21 0.07 7.26
N LYS A 11 4.46 1.13 7.00
CA LYS A 11 4.30 2.25 7.93
C LYS A 11 2.87 2.79 7.93
N ILE A 12 2.60 3.57 8.96
CA ILE A 12 1.34 4.28 9.13
C ILE A 12 1.67 5.75 9.27
N ASP A 13 1.12 6.54 8.36
CA ASP A 13 1.27 7.98 8.36
C ASP A 13 -0.10 8.63 8.67
N LEU A 14 -0.07 9.79 9.32
CA LEU A 14 -1.24 10.64 9.49
C LEU A 14 -0.97 11.94 8.74
N VAL A 15 -1.70 12.15 7.64
CA VAL A 15 -1.55 13.33 6.77
C VAL A 15 -2.93 13.91 6.53
N ASP A 16 -3.13 15.20 6.77
CA ASP A 16 -4.39 15.92 6.53
C ASP A 16 -5.62 15.19 7.10
N ASN A 17 -5.55 14.76 8.36
CA ASN A 17 -6.58 13.97 9.03
C ASN A 17 -6.97 12.69 8.27
N THR A 18 -6.02 12.10 7.55
CA THR A 18 -6.17 10.83 6.86
C THR A 18 -5.07 9.89 7.33
N VAL A 19 -5.48 8.76 7.90
CA VAL A 19 -4.57 7.67 8.22
C VAL A 19 -4.25 6.93 6.93
N LEU A 20 -2.97 6.83 6.59
CA LEU A 20 -2.48 6.07 5.45
C LEU A 20 -1.69 4.88 5.96
N PHE A 21 -2.20 3.68 5.72
CA PHE A 21 -1.39 2.48 5.83
C PHE A 21 -0.69 2.27 4.50
N SER A 22 0.64 2.13 4.51
CA SER A 22 1.41 1.83 3.32
C SER A 22 2.38 0.68 3.57
N ALA A 23 2.55 -0.17 2.57
CA ALA A 23 3.61 -1.15 2.52
C ALA A 23 4.30 -1.09 1.16
N MET A 24 5.61 -1.29 1.20
CA MET A 24 6.53 -1.03 0.12
C MET A 24 7.29 -2.32 -0.20
N ALA A 25 7.40 -2.61 -1.48
CA ALA A 25 8.21 -3.70 -2.00
C ALA A 25 9.20 -3.15 -3.02
N GLU A 26 10.46 -3.60 -2.94
CA GLU A 26 11.44 -3.26 -3.97
C GLU A 26 11.17 -4.03 -5.25
N VAL A 27 11.19 -3.33 -6.38
CA VAL A 27 10.90 -3.88 -7.69
C VAL A 27 12.21 -4.04 -8.45
N ARG A 28 12.42 -5.21 -9.06
CA ARG A 28 13.56 -5.40 -9.96
C ARG A 28 13.36 -4.51 -11.20
N PRO A 29 14.39 -3.78 -11.67
CA PRO A 29 14.26 -2.90 -12.84
C PRO A 29 13.70 -3.62 -14.09
N SER A 30 14.03 -4.90 -14.27
CA SER A 30 13.52 -5.72 -15.38
C SER A 30 12.02 -5.99 -15.33
N ALA A 31 11.40 -5.90 -14.15
CA ALA A 31 9.96 -6.12 -13.94
C ALA A 31 9.15 -4.82 -13.94
N LEU A 32 9.81 -3.66 -14.08
CA LEU A 32 9.16 -2.35 -13.96
C LEU A 32 8.09 -2.12 -15.01
N LEU A 33 8.41 -2.32 -16.30
CA LEU A 33 7.47 -2.07 -17.40
C LEU A 33 6.26 -3.04 -17.37
N PRO A 34 6.44 -4.36 -17.16
CA PRO A 34 5.31 -5.26 -16.95
C PRO A 34 4.43 -4.84 -15.77
N LEU A 35 5.05 -4.52 -14.63
CA LEU A 35 4.29 -4.13 -13.44
C LEU A 35 3.51 -2.83 -13.65
N ALA A 36 4.10 -1.85 -14.33
CA ALA A 36 3.42 -0.60 -14.68
C ALA A 36 2.19 -0.84 -15.57
N ALA A 37 2.26 -1.78 -16.51
CA ALA A 37 1.13 -2.17 -17.35
C ALA A 37 0.00 -2.82 -16.53
N ASP A 38 0.35 -3.64 -15.54
CA ASP A 38 -0.60 -4.37 -14.71
C ASP A 38 -1.21 -3.53 -13.57
N LEU A 39 -0.66 -2.34 -13.24
CA LEU A 39 -1.15 -1.50 -12.14
C LEU A 39 -2.66 -1.20 -12.24
N SER A 40 -3.20 -1.02 -13.44
CA SER A 40 -4.64 -0.79 -13.63
C SER A 40 -5.46 -2.01 -13.19
N ALA A 41 -5.03 -3.21 -13.56
CA ALA A 41 -5.68 -4.46 -13.16
C ALA A 41 -5.54 -4.71 -11.66
N ILE A 42 -4.35 -4.45 -11.09
CA ILE A 42 -4.10 -4.58 -9.64
C ILE A 42 -5.03 -3.64 -8.86
N ASN A 43 -5.14 -2.38 -9.26
CA ASN A 43 -6.06 -1.43 -8.62
C ASN A 43 -7.53 -1.83 -8.79
N ALA A 44 -7.91 -2.41 -9.93
CA ALA A 44 -9.26 -2.90 -10.16
C ALA A 44 -9.59 -4.15 -9.34
N SER A 45 -8.59 -4.93 -8.92
CA SER A 45 -8.78 -6.17 -8.14
C SER A 45 -9.23 -5.92 -6.69
N SER A 46 -9.10 -4.68 -6.18
CA SER A 46 -9.40 -4.34 -4.80
C SER A 46 -10.17 -3.04 -4.69
N LEU A 47 -11.27 -3.06 -3.92
CA LEU A 47 -12.15 -1.90 -3.76
C LEU A 47 -11.58 -0.80 -2.86
N THR A 48 -10.53 -1.08 -2.08
CA THR A 48 -10.04 -0.14 -1.04
C THR A 48 -8.54 0.09 -1.07
N VAL A 49 -7.80 -0.69 -1.87
CA VAL A 49 -6.34 -0.60 -1.92
C VAL A 49 -5.96 0.18 -3.17
N LYS A 50 -4.95 1.03 -3.05
CA LYS A 50 -4.30 1.69 -4.16
C LYS A 50 -2.86 1.17 -4.27
N ALA A 51 -2.44 0.81 -5.47
CA ALA A 51 -1.08 0.43 -5.82
C ALA A 51 -0.51 1.40 -6.86
N PHE A 52 0.74 1.83 -6.66
CA PHE A 52 1.47 2.70 -7.58
C PHE A 52 2.98 2.48 -7.47
N LEU A 53 3.71 2.90 -8.49
CA LEU A 53 5.17 2.85 -8.50
C LEU A 53 5.74 4.18 -8.01
N ASP A 54 6.67 4.09 -7.06
CA ASP A 54 7.52 5.19 -6.62
C ASP A 54 8.93 4.97 -7.19
N MET A 55 9.39 5.91 -8.00
CA MET A 55 10.66 5.85 -8.71
C MET A 55 11.47 7.11 -8.39
N GLN A 56 12.71 6.92 -7.96
CA GLN A 56 13.66 7.99 -7.68
C GLN A 56 15.00 7.62 -8.34
N ASP A 57 15.75 8.63 -8.78
CA ASP A 57 16.98 8.40 -9.56
C ASP A 57 18.05 7.61 -8.79
N ASP A 58 18.13 7.80 -7.47
CA ASP A 58 19.17 7.22 -6.62
C ASP A 58 18.78 5.89 -5.95
N ASN A 59 17.55 5.39 -6.15
CA ASN A 59 17.03 4.23 -5.44
C ASN A 59 16.40 3.20 -6.40
N LEU A 60 16.31 1.94 -5.95
CA LEU A 60 15.51 0.94 -6.65
C LEU A 60 14.03 1.39 -6.71
N PRO A 61 13.33 1.11 -7.82
CA PRO A 61 11.91 1.43 -7.93
C PRO A 61 11.14 0.63 -6.88
N LYS A 62 10.13 1.26 -6.28
CA LYS A 62 9.32 0.67 -5.21
C LYS A 62 7.87 0.55 -5.66
N LEU A 63 7.29 -0.62 -5.46
CA LEU A 63 5.84 -0.77 -5.51
C LEU A 63 5.29 -0.36 -4.15
N VAL A 64 4.50 0.71 -4.14
CA VAL A 64 3.80 1.18 -2.95
C VAL A 64 2.35 0.73 -3.06
N VAL A 65 1.92 -0.01 -2.05
CA VAL A 65 0.53 -0.42 -1.91
C VAL A 65 0.01 0.20 -0.61
N CYS A 66 -1.14 0.86 -0.67
CA CYS A 66 -1.65 1.62 0.45
C CYS A 66 -3.18 1.59 0.55
N GLN A 67 -3.67 1.88 1.74
CA GLN A 67 -5.08 2.09 2.02
C GLN A 67 -5.22 3.28 2.97
N SER A 68 -6.22 4.12 2.70
CA SER A 68 -6.50 5.33 3.48
C SER A 68 -7.80 5.23 4.27
N LEU A 69 -7.82 5.83 5.45
CA LEU A 69 -9.02 6.07 6.26
C LEU A 69 -9.04 7.55 6.65
N SER A 70 -10.06 8.28 6.20
CA SER A 70 -10.28 9.66 6.66
C SER A 70 -10.76 9.64 8.11
N VAL A 71 -10.07 10.38 8.97
CA VAL A 71 -10.39 10.54 10.40
C VAL A 71 -10.87 11.95 10.74
N MET A 72 -11.18 12.76 9.72
CA MET A 72 -11.59 14.17 9.88
C MET A 72 -12.81 14.35 10.79
N GLN A 73 -13.79 13.45 10.71
CA GLN A 73 -15.01 13.49 11.54
C GLN A 73 -14.91 12.60 12.79
N GLY A 74 -13.69 12.20 13.15
CA GLY A 74 -13.43 11.16 14.14
C GLY A 74 -13.71 9.76 13.59
N VAL A 75 -13.08 8.76 14.21
CA VAL A 75 -13.33 7.33 13.97
C VAL A 75 -13.36 6.60 15.29
N THR A 76 -14.13 5.51 15.36
CA THR A 76 -14.07 4.61 16.51
C THR A 76 -12.83 3.73 16.45
N TYR A 77 -12.46 3.14 17.59
CA TYR A 77 -11.33 2.22 17.64
C TYR A 77 -11.55 1.00 16.74
N GLU A 78 -12.77 0.48 16.68
CA GLU A 78 -13.13 -0.68 15.84
C GLU A 78 -13.04 -0.34 14.34
N GLN A 79 -13.37 0.89 13.95
CA GLN A 79 -13.19 1.37 12.58
C GLN A 79 -11.70 1.44 12.21
N PHE A 80 -10.86 1.89 13.14
CA PHE A 80 -9.42 1.87 12.97
C PHE A 80 -8.87 0.44 12.91
N GLU A 81 -9.27 -0.46 13.81
CA GLU A 81 -8.87 -1.87 13.78
C GLU A 81 -9.30 -2.56 12.47
N GLY A 82 -10.50 -2.26 12.00
CA GLY A 82 -11.02 -2.75 10.72
C GLY A 82 -10.17 -2.36 9.51
N LEU A 83 -9.46 -1.22 9.56
CA LEU A 83 -8.47 -0.85 8.55
C LEU A 83 -7.33 -1.89 8.50
N PHE A 84 -6.74 -2.23 9.66
CA PHE A 84 -5.62 -3.16 9.74
C PHE A 84 -6.00 -4.57 9.33
N ALA A 85 -7.18 -5.04 9.75
CA ALA A 85 -7.67 -6.36 9.39
C ALA A 85 -7.83 -6.50 7.86
N LYS A 86 -8.42 -5.48 7.21
CA LYS A 86 -8.60 -5.46 5.75
C LYS A 86 -7.27 -5.39 5.01
N VAL A 87 -6.34 -4.57 5.49
CA VAL A 87 -5.01 -4.45 4.88
C VAL A 87 -4.25 -5.77 4.97
N LYS A 88 -4.18 -6.40 6.17
CA LYS A 88 -3.50 -7.69 6.32
C LYS A 88 -4.07 -8.77 5.40
N SER A 89 -5.39 -8.83 5.26
CA SER A 89 -6.06 -9.81 4.39
C SER A 89 -5.77 -9.62 2.90
N ARG A 90 -5.44 -8.40 2.46
CA ARG A 90 -5.28 -8.05 1.04
C ARG A 90 -3.83 -7.93 0.60
N PHE A 91 -2.89 -7.97 1.55
CA PHE A 91 -1.45 -8.06 1.32
C PHE A 91 -0.92 -9.50 1.30
N LEU A 92 -1.78 -10.47 1.57
CA LEU A 92 -1.52 -11.88 1.30
C LEU A 92 -1.68 -12.11 -0.21
N TRP A 93 -0.57 -12.11 -0.93
CA TRP A 93 -0.45 -12.65 -2.28
C TRP A 93 -0.01 -14.12 -2.20
#